data_AF-A0A7X7Y340-F1
#
_entry.id   AF-A0A7X7Y340-F1
#
_cell.length_a   1.000
_cell.length_b   1.000
_cell.length_c   1.000
_cell.angle_alpha   90.00
_cell.angle_beta   90.00
_cell.angle_gamma   90.00
#
_symmetry.space_group_name_H-M   'P 1'
#
loop_
_entity.id
_entity.type
_entity.pdbx_description
1 polymer ?
#
loop_
_entity_poly.entity_id
_entity_poly.type
_entity_poly.pdbx_seq_one_letter_code
_entity_poly.pdbx_strand_id
1 'polypeptide(L)' 'MEGNSNFQHILESFKQADLEKKIEMYTTVRGLSVEQYKELLKYFPIKELGRLEQAMG' A
#
# COMPACT_ATOMS: atom_id res chain seq x y z
N MET A 1 -21.59 3.40 -4.90
CA MET A 1 -20.63 4.15 -4.07
C MET A 1 -19.66 3.19 -3.34
N GLU A 2 -19.20 2.12 -4.01
CA GLU A 2 -18.58 0.96 -3.32
C GLU A 2 -17.04 0.88 -3.41
N GLY A 3 -16.38 1.73 -4.20
CA GLY A 3 -14.91 1.69 -4.34
C GLY A 3 -14.13 2.38 -3.21
N ASN A 4 -14.77 3.25 -2.42
CA ASN A 4 -14.05 4.12 -1.48
C ASN A 4 -13.86 3.46 -0.10
N SER A 5 -14.85 2.70 0.37
CA SER A 5 -14.80 2.05 1.68
C SER A 5 -13.68 0.99 1.78
N ASN A 6 -13.46 0.22 0.71
CA ASN A 6 -12.43 -0.81 0.71
C ASN A 6 -11.01 -0.21 0.79
N PHE A 7 -10.79 0.90 0.08
CA PHE A 7 -9.51 1.61 0.15
C PHE A 7 -9.25 2.22 1.52
N GLN A 8 -10.26 2.82 2.18
CA GLN A 8 -10.08 3.38 3.52
C GLN A 8 -9.64 2.31 4.53
N HIS A 9 -10.24 1.12 4.51
CA HIS A 9 -9.83 0.00 5.36
C HIS A 9 -8.40 -0.47 5.07
N ILE A 10 -8.04 -0.59 3.78
CA ILE A 10 -6.67 -0.93 3.37
C ILE A 10 -5.70 0.14 3.85
N LEU A 11 -6.03 1.41 3.69
CA LEU A 11 -5.19 2.54 4.07
C LEU A 11 -4.95 2.60 5.58
N GLU A 12 -5.99 2.41 6.40
CA GLU A 12 -5.83 2.34 7.85
C GLU A 12 -4.96 1.16 8.27
N SER A 13 -5.21 -0.02 7.70
CA SER A 13 -4.41 -1.22 7.96
C SER A 13 -2.95 -0.99 7.54
N PHE A 14 -2.73 -0.38 6.38
CA PHE A 14 -1.40 -0.06 5.85
C PHE A 14 -0.65 0.95 6.72
N LYS A 15 -1.34 1.91 7.32
CA LYS A 15 -0.73 2.89 8.24
C LYS A 15 -0.26 2.23 9.52
N GLN A 16 -1.07 1.32 10.08
CA GLN A 16 -0.79 0.64 11.34
C GLN A 16 0.19 -0.54 11.21
N ALA A 17 0.30 -1.11 10.01
CA ALA A 17 1.13 -2.28 9.77
C ALA A 17 2.64 -1.97 9.73
N ASP A 18 3.43 -2.99 10.03
CA ASP A 18 4.90 -2.95 9.90
C ASP A 18 5.35 -2.97 8.44
N LEU A 19 6.64 -2.67 8.24
CA LEU A 19 7.24 -2.55 6.91
C LEU A 19 6.99 -3.78 6.01
N GLU A 20 7.23 -4.98 6.52
CA GLU A 20 7.04 -6.21 5.74
C GLU A 20 5.58 -6.42 5.36
N LYS A 21 4.67 -6.15 6.30
CA LYS A 21 3.23 -6.24 6.10
C LYS A 21 2.72 -5.18 5.13
N LYS A 22 3.30 -3.97 5.13
CA LYS A 22 3.06 -2.93 4.12
C LYS A 22 3.47 -3.41 2.73
N ILE A 23 4.64 -4.04 2.58
CA ILE A 23 5.10 -4.60 1.29
C ILE A 23 4.12 -5.67 0.81
N GLU A 24 3.78 -6.64 1.67
CA GLU A 24 2.79 -7.68 1.36
C GLU A 24 1.45 -7.09 0.94
N MET A 25 0.92 -6.12 1.69
CA MET A 25 -0.34 -5.47 1.35
C MET A 25 -0.25 -4.76 0.01
N TYR A 26 0.85 -4.05 -0.26
CA TYR A 26 1.03 -3.32 -1.51
C TYR A 26 1.08 -4.26 -2.73
N THR A 27 1.75 -5.41 -2.61
CA THR A 27 1.86 -6.42 -3.69
C THR A 27 0.62 -7.28 -3.83
N THR A 28 -0.14 -7.48 -2.75
CA THR A 28 -1.35 -8.32 -2.73
C THR A 28 -2.61 -7.56 -3.11
N VAL A 29 -2.72 -6.29 -2.72
CA VAL A 29 -3.87 -5.45 -3.03
C VAL A 29 -3.95 -5.24 -4.53
N ARG A 30 -5.13 -5.55 -5.09
CA ARG A 30 -5.45 -5.37 -6.50
C ARG A 30 -6.70 -4.50 -6.63
N GLY A 31 -6.85 -3.86 -7.79
CA GLY A 31 -8.04 -3.05 -8.09
C GLY A 31 -8.05 -1.67 -7.43
N LEU A 32 -6.89 -1.20 -6.94
CA LEU A 32 -6.74 0.20 -6.55
C LEU A 32 -6.38 1.06 -7.77
N SER A 33 -6.86 2.29 -7.77
CA SER A 33 -6.46 3.31 -8.74
C SER A 33 -5.03 3.79 -8.46
N VAL A 34 -4.37 4.35 -9.49
CA VAL A 34 -3.02 4.93 -9.36
C VAL A 34 -2.94 5.95 -8.22
N GLU A 35 -3.98 6.77 -8.02
CA GLU A 35 -4.04 7.74 -6.93
C GLU A 35 -4.08 7.08 -5.53
N GLN A 36 -4.78 5.95 -5.40
CA GLN A 36 -4.86 5.18 -4.16
C GLN A 36 -3.53 4.50 -3.82
N TYR A 37 -2.83 3.95 -4.82
CA TYR A 37 -1.46 3.46 -4.63
C TYR A 37 -0.50 4.57 -4.20
N LYS A 38 -0.60 5.76 -4.82
CA LYS A 38 0.20 6.93 -4.42
C LYS A 38 -0.06 7.35 -2.98
N GLU A 39 -1.31 7.31 -2.52
CA GLU A 39 -1.66 7.57 -1.12
C GLU A 39 -1.02 6.56 -0.17
N LEU A 40 -1.01 5.26 -0.50
CA LEU A 40 -0.32 4.25 0.32
C LEU A 40 1.19 4.53 0.40
N LEU A 41 1.83 4.85 -0.74
CA LEU A 41 3.26 5.14 -0.80
C LEU A 41 3.68 6.34 0.06
N LYS A 42 2.80 7.34 0.27
CA LYS A 42 3.09 8.47 1.17
C LYS A 42 3.34 8.05 2.61
N TYR A 43 2.75 6.93 3.04
CA TYR A 43 2.92 6.36 4.38
C TYR A 43 3.98 5.25 4.42
N PHE A 44 4.69 5.05 3.31
CA PHE A 44 5.78 4.08 3.21
C PHE A 44 7.12 4.82 3.33
N PRO A 45 8.07 4.31 4.13
CA PRO A 45 9.36 4.97 4.29
C PRO A 45 10.16 4.93 2.97
N ILE A 46 10.53 6.11 2.46
CA ILE A 46 11.22 6.29 1.17
C ILE A 46 12.49 5.41 1.06
N LYS A 47 13.24 5.27 2.16
CA LYS A 47 14.45 4.44 2.23
C LYS A 47 14.22 2.95 1.95
N GLU A 48 13.00 2.46 2.15
CA GLU A 48 12.64 1.06 1.92
C GLU A 48 11.93 0.85 0.57
N LEU A 49 11.78 1.89 -0.26
CA LEU A 49 11.16 1.76 -1.58
C LEU A 49 11.89 0.75 -2.45
N GLY A 50 13.22 0.67 -2.36
CA GLY A 50 13.98 -0.36 -3.07
C GLY A 50 13.57 -1.78 -2.66
N ARG A 51 13.19 -2.00 -1.40
CA ARG A 51 12.70 -3.31 -0.91
C ARG A 51 11.31 -3.63 -1.47
N LEU A 52 10.47 -2.60 -1.65
CA LEU A 52 9.17 -2.72 -2.31
C LEU A 52 9.35 -3.07 -3.80
N GLU A 53 10.27 -2.40 -4.49
CA GLU A 53 10.60 -2.68 -5.90
C GLU A 53 11.14 -4.11 -6.08
N GLN A 54 12.03 -4.56 -5.19
CA GLN A 54 12.52 -5.95 -5.20
C GLN A 54 11.42 -6.99 -4.99
N ALA A 55 10.36 -6.67 -4.25
CA ALA A 55 9.24 -7.58 -4.04
C ALA A 55 8.22 -7.60 -5.20
N MET A 56 8.25 -6.58 -6.06
CA MET A 56 7.43 -6.51 -7.28
C MET A 56 8.14 -7.05 -8.53
N GLY A 57 9.48 -7.09 -8.50
CA GLY A 57 10.35 -7.57 -9.58
C GLY A 57 10.42 -9.07 -9.71
#